data_AF-A0A1X2J0S4-F1
#
_entry.id   AF-A0A1X2J0S4-F1
#
_cell.length_a   1.000
_cell.length_b   1.000
_cell.length_c   1.000
_cell.angle_alpha   90.00
_cell.angle_beta   90.00
_cell.angle_gamma   90.00
#
_symmetry.space_group_name_H-M   'P 1'
#
loop_
_entity.id
_entity.type
_entity.pdbx_description
1 polymer ?
#
loop_
_entity_poly.entity_id
_entity_poly.type
_entity_poly.pdbx_seq_one_letter_code
_entity_poly.pdbx_strand_id
1 'polypeptide(L)'
;MNRLFGSSKKTPKPTLNDAISSTDVRSDAVEVKIRKLDAELTRYRDQMKKMREGPAKKSVQQKALRVLKQRKMYEAQRENLQQQSFNMEQAQMTTENLRSVMATVDAMQTANKEMKRQYKNVNLDKIDSLQDEMEDLLAQAGEVQETLGRSYNLPDDVDEDDLEAELDALGDELNFEDEEIPSYLQEDPADLPKASETDP
;
A
#
# COMPACT_ATOMS: atom_id res chain seq x y z
N MET A 1 16.59 12.06 53.98
CA MET A 1 17.92 11.84 53.38
C MET A 1 17.88 12.26 51.92
N ASN A 2 18.73 13.22 51.55
CA ASN A 2 18.72 13.90 50.26
C ASN A 2 19.17 12.99 49.10
N ARG A 3 18.42 13.05 48.00
CA ARG A 3 18.82 12.59 46.66
C ARG A 3 19.66 13.72 46.06
N LEU A 4 20.98 13.59 46.03
CA LEU A 4 21.91 14.66 45.64
C LEU A 4 22.82 14.38 44.44
N PHE A 5 22.70 13.24 43.75
CA PHE A 5 23.40 13.05 42.47
C PHE A 5 22.56 12.24 41.48
N GLY A 6 22.13 12.92 40.41
CA GLY A 6 21.80 12.33 39.11
C GLY A 6 20.60 11.38 39.08
N SER A 7 19.44 11.87 38.63
CA SER A 7 18.46 10.98 38.00
C SER A 7 19.15 10.29 36.83
N SER A 8 19.37 8.97 36.89
CA SER A 8 19.72 8.23 35.69
C SER A 8 18.53 8.37 34.74
N LYS A 9 18.71 9.15 33.66
CA LYS A 9 17.82 9.04 32.50
C LYS A 9 17.78 7.55 32.17
N LYS A 10 16.59 6.93 32.27
CA LYS A 10 16.40 5.54 31.85
C LYS A 10 16.84 5.47 30.39
N THR A 11 18.02 4.93 30.14
CA THR A 11 18.47 4.67 28.77
C THR A 11 17.41 3.78 28.13
N PRO A 12 16.87 4.15 26.95
CA PRO A 12 15.94 3.30 26.23
C PRO A 12 16.54 1.90 26.09
N LYS A 13 15.71 0.87 26.29
CA LYS A 13 16.17 -0.50 26.04
C LYS A 13 16.53 -0.61 24.55
N PRO A 14 17.64 -1.28 24.20
CA PRO A 14 18.03 -1.45 22.80
C PRO A 14 16.88 -2.04 22.01
N THR A 15 16.61 -1.45 20.86
CA THR A 15 15.64 -1.96 19.89
C THR A 15 16.29 -3.02 19.00
N LEU A 16 15.46 -3.74 18.25
CA LEU A 16 15.93 -4.68 17.24
C LEU A 16 16.78 -3.98 16.16
N ASN A 17 16.39 -2.75 15.76
CA ASN A 17 17.15 -1.90 14.85
C ASN A 17 18.54 -1.52 15.40
N ASP A 18 18.63 -1.23 16.71
CA ASP A 18 19.92 -0.92 17.35
C ASP A 18 20.84 -2.15 17.34
N ALA A 19 20.27 -3.34 17.56
CA ALA A 19 21.01 -4.60 17.56
C ALA A 19 21.49 -4.99 16.14
N ILE A 20 20.65 -4.80 15.11
CA ILE A 20 21.01 -4.98 13.69
C ILE A 20 22.17 -4.05 13.34
N SER A 21 22.00 -2.75 13.58
CA SER A 21 23.02 -1.72 13.28
C SER A 21 24.37 -2.03 13.96
N SER A 22 24.33 -2.42 15.24
CA SER A 22 25.53 -2.82 15.99
C SER A 22 26.20 -4.08 15.42
N THR A 23 25.41 -5.04 14.95
CA THR A 23 25.90 -6.27 14.33
C THR A 23 26.55 -6.00 12.97
N ASP A 24 25.98 -5.10 12.18
CA ASP A 24 26.54 -4.68 10.89
C ASP A 24 27.89 -3.97 11.07
N VAL A 25 27.99 -3.03 12.02
CA VAL A 25 29.26 -2.38 12.36
C VAL A 25 30.34 -3.39 12.76
N ARG A 26 29.96 -4.43 13.50
CA ARG A 26 30.88 -5.52 13.87
C ARG A 26 31.28 -6.36 12.65
N SER A 27 30.35 -6.62 11.75
CA SER A 27 30.59 -7.33 10.49
C SER A 27 31.60 -6.56 9.62
N ASP A 28 31.41 -5.24 9.48
CA ASP A 28 32.33 -4.36 8.75
C ASP A 28 33.73 -4.34 9.37
N ALA A 29 33.82 -4.30 10.69
CA ALA A 29 35.10 -4.36 11.39
C ALA A 29 35.84 -5.69 11.14
N VAL A 30 35.11 -6.80 11.05
CA VAL A 30 35.67 -8.11 10.69
C VAL A 30 36.11 -8.13 9.23
N GLU A 31 35.31 -7.56 8.32
CA GLU A 31 35.63 -7.45 6.89
C GLU A 31 36.94 -6.67 6.66
N VAL A 32 37.15 -5.57 7.38
CA VAL A 32 38.43 -4.81 7.35
C VAL A 32 39.61 -5.69 7.77
N LYS A 33 39.45 -6.57 8.77
CA LYS A 33 40.51 -7.50 9.18
C LYS A 33 40.80 -8.55 8.11
N ILE A 34 39.75 -9.09 7.47
CA ILE A 34 39.88 -10.04 6.35
C ILE A 34 40.70 -9.40 5.22
N ARG A 35 40.36 -8.17 4.80
CA ARG A 35 41.09 -7.44 3.75
C ARG A 35 42.58 -7.24 4.07
N LYS A 36 42.91 -6.94 5.33
CA LYS A 36 44.32 -6.82 5.77
C LYS A 36 45.06 -8.16 5.64
N LEU A 37 44.44 -9.26 6.04
CA LEU A 37 45.02 -10.60 5.93
C LEU A 37 45.15 -11.03 4.46
N ASP A 38 44.21 -10.66 3.59
CA ASP A 38 44.30 -10.88 2.14
C ASP A 38 45.48 -10.16 1.49
N ALA A 39 45.72 -8.91 1.89
CA ALA A 39 46.89 -8.16 1.44
C ALA A 39 48.20 -8.84 1.89
N GLU A 40 48.26 -9.34 3.13
CA GLU A 40 49.43 -10.08 3.63
C GLU A 40 49.65 -11.40 2.90
N LEU A 41 48.58 -12.18 2.66
CA LEU A 41 48.64 -13.42 1.89
C LEU A 41 49.15 -13.19 0.46
N THR A 42 48.69 -12.10 -0.17
CA THR A 42 49.17 -11.70 -1.51
C THR A 42 50.68 -11.43 -1.49
N ARG A 43 51.19 -10.71 -0.47
CA ARG A 43 52.63 -10.47 -0.31
C ARG A 43 53.42 -11.77 -0.15
N TYR A 44 52.95 -12.70 0.68
CA TYR A 44 53.62 -14.00 0.83
C TYR A 44 53.60 -14.81 -0.46
N ARG A 45 52.48 -14.82 -1.19
CA ARG A 45 52.36 -15.49 -2.49
C ARG A 45 53.39 -14.94 -3.48
N ASP A 46 53.49 -13.63 -3.59
CA ASP A 46 54.40 -12.97 -4.54
C ASP A 46 55.87 -13.12 -4.13
N GLN A 47 56.16 -13.12 -2.82
CA GLN A 47 57.49 -13.47 -2.30
C GLN A 47 57.86 -14.91 -2.67
N MET A 48 57.00 -15.89 -2.40
CA MET A 48 57.26 -17.30 -2.70
C MET A 48 57.45 -17.57 -4.19
N LYS A 49 56.76 -16.85 -5.08
CA LYS A 49 56.95 -16.94 -6.54
C LYS A 49 58.38 -16.63 -6.97
N LYS A 50 59.06 -15.70 -6.27
CA LYS A 50 60.45 -15.30 -6.57
C LYS A 50 61.49 -16.17 -5.88
N MET A 51 61.07 -17.10 -5.01
CA MET A 51 61.97 -17.97 -4.25
C MET A 51 62.17 -19.31 -4.94
N ARG A 52 63.43 -19.78 -4.94
CA ARG A 52 63.77 -21.17 -5.27
C ARG A 52 63.20 -22.12 -4.21
N GLU A 53 62.94 -23.34 -4.63
CA GLU A 53 62.53 -24.40 -3.70
C GLU A 53 63.61 -24.65 -2.64
N GLY A 54 63.18 -24.78 -1.39
CA GLY A 54 64.09 -25.02 -0.27
C GLY A 54 63.56 -24.60 1.10
N PRO A 55 64.37 -24.76 2.16
CA PRO A 55 63.97 -24.48 3.54
C PRO A 55 63.44 -23.06 3.76
N ALA A 56 64.03 -22.07 3.09
CA ALA A 56 63.59 -20.68 3.17
C ALA A 56 62.16 -20.49 2.63
N LYS A 57 61.83 -21.08 1.47
CA LYS A 57 60.48 -21.01 0.88
C LYS A 57 59.46 -21.74 1.74
N LYS A 58 59.82 -22.89 2.31
CA LYS A 58 58.98 -23.64 3.28
C LYS A 58 58.66 -22.80 4.53
N SER A 59 59.62 -22.03 5.04
CA SER A 59 59.39 -21.14 6.19
C SER A 59 58.37 -20.04 5.87
N VAL A 60 58.47 -19.42 4.69
CA VAL A 60 57.49 -18.42 4.22
C VAL A 60 56.10 -19.05 4.03
N GLN A 61 56.04 -20.25 3.47
CA GLN A 61 54.79 -21.00 3.31
C GLN A 61 54.12 -21.27 4.66
N GLN A 62 54.87 -21.64 5.70
CA GLN A 62 54.31 -21.85 7.04
C GLN A 62 53.75 -20.56 7.66
N LYS A 63 54.38 -19.40 7.42
CA LYS A 63 53.83 -18.10 7.81
C LYS A 63 52.52 -17.80 7.08
N ALA A 64 52.49 -17.99 5.76
CA ALA A 64 51.29 -17.81 4.95
C ALA A 64 50.14 -18.71 5.41
N LEU A 65 50.42 -19.97 5.76
CA LEU A 65 49.40 -20.89 6.29
C LEU A 65 48.79 -20.42 7.62
N ARG A 66 49.58 -19.79 8.52
CA ARG A 66 49.05 -19.21 9.76
C ARG A 66 48.10 -18.04 9.48
N VAL A 67 48.49 -17.15 8.57
CA VAL A 67 47.64 -16.03 8.14
C VAL A 67 46.36 -16.54 7.46
N LEU A 68 46.45 -17.57 6.62
CA LEU A 68 45.28 -18.17 5.99
C LEU A 68 44.31 -18.77 7.02
N LYS A 69 44.82 -19.46 8.03
CA LYS A 69 43.99 -19.97 9.14
C LYS A 69 43.27 -18.84 9.88
N GLN A 70 43.99 -17.75 10.17
CA GLN A 70 43.40 -16.57 10.82
C GLN A 70 42.33 -15.91 9.95
N ARG A 71 42.57 -15.81 8.63
CA ARG A 71 41.58 -15.29 7.67
C ARG A 71 40.31 -16.13 7.68
N LYS A 72 40.43 -17.45 7.56
CA LYS A 72 39.28 -18.37 7.59
C LYS A 72 38.47 -18.27 8.89
N MET A 73 39.14 -18.07 10.02
CA MET A 73 38.46 -17.84 11.31
C MET A 73 37.62 -16.55 11.28
N TYR A 74 38.14 -15.47 10.72
CA TYR A 74 37.38 -14.22 10.57
C TYR A 74 36.26 -14.32 9.53
N GLU A 75 36.44 -15.08 8.44
CA GLU A 75 35.36 -15.35 7.49
C GLU A 75 34.19 -16.07 8.17
N ALA A 76 34.47 -17.12 8.94
CA ALA A 76 33.45 -17.82 9.72
C ALA A 76 32.79 -16.89 10.76
N GLN A 77 33.55 -15.99 11.38
CA GLN A 77 32.99 -14.99 12.29
C GLN A 77 32.04 -14.03 11.56
N ARG A 78 32.41 -13.56 10.37
CA ARG A 78 31.59 -12.67 9.54
C ARG A 78 30.29 -13.36 9.13
N GLU A 79 30.37 -14.60 8.66
CA GLU A 79 29.20 -15.40 8.27
C GLU A 79 28.21 -15.56 9.45
N ASN A 80 28.73 -15.86 10.64
CA ASN A 80 27.90 -15.94 11.85
C ASN A 80 27.23 -14.61 12.21
N LEU A 81 27.90 -13.47 11.99
CA LEU A 81 27.32 -12.14 12.22
C LEU A 81 26.25 -11.81 11.18
N GLN A 82 26.49 -12.16 9.91
CA GLN A 82 25.51 -11.97 8.83
C GLN A 82 24.24 -12.80 9.09
N GLN A 83 24.38 -14.05 9.53
CA GLN A 83 23.24 -14.88 9.91
C GLN A 83 22.46 -14.29 11.10
N GLN A 84 23.16 -13.73 12.09
CA GLN A 84 22.52 -13.04 13.21
C GLN A 84 21.73 -11.80 12.75
N SER A 85 22.32 -10.99 11.87
CA SER A 85 21.66 -9.80 11.31
C SER A 85 20.38 -10.21 10.56
N PHE A 86 20.48 -11.19 9.67
CA PHE A 86 19.34 -11.72 8.92
C PHE A 86 18.21 -12.23 9.83
N ASN A 87 18.54 -12.99 10.89
CA ASN A 87 17.54 -13.49 11.82
C ASN A 87 16.80 -12.34 12.55
N MET A 88 17.51 -11.26 12.87
CA MET A 88 16.90 -10.07 13.47
C MET A 88 16.06 -9.29 12.46
N GLU A 89 16.50 -9.15 11.21
CA GLU A 89 15.70 -8.53 10.14
C GLU A 89 14.38 -9.29 9.91
N GLN A 90 14.43 -10.62 9.89
CA GLN A 90 13.22 -11.46 9.79
C GLN A 90 12.28 -11.25 10.99
N ALA A 91 12.82 -11.15 12.20
CA ALA A 91 12.04 -10.82 13.40
C ALA A 91 11.44 -9.41 13.31
N GLN A 92 12.12 -8.47 12.65
CA GLN A 92 11.64 -7.11 12.44
C GLN A 92 10.43 -7.10 11.53
N MET A 93 10.55 -7.74 10.36
CA MET A 93 9.47 -7.86 9.39
C MET A 93 8.24 -8.53 10.02
N THR A 94 8.46 -9.58 10.81
CA THR A 94 7.38 -10.25 11.55
C THR A 94 6.71 -9.30 12.53
N THR A 95 7.48 -8.51 13.28
CA THR A 95 6.96 -7.52 14.23
C THR A 95 6.15 -6.43 13.53
N GLU A 96 6.61 -5.96 12.37
CA GLU A 96 5.90 -4.96 11.56
C GLU A 96 4.58 -5.53 11.01
N ASN A 97 4.60 -6.75 10.49
CA ASN A 97 3.37 -7.44 10.06
C ASN A 97 2.37 -7.60 11.20
N LEU A 98 2.83 -7.98 12.40
CA LEU A 98 1.97 -8.09 13.58
C LEU A 98 1.37 -6.74 13.98
N ARG A 99 2.12 -5.63 13.86
CA ARG A 99 1.58 -4.28 14.08
C ARG A 99 0.47 -3.94 13.10
N SER A 100 0.64 -4.24 11.83
CA SER A 100 -0.40 -4.05 10.81
C SER A 100 -1.65 -4.88 11.10
N VAL A 101 -1.48 -6.15 11.49
CA VAL A 101 -2.60 -7.01 11.89
C VAL A 101 -3.34 -6.45 13.11
N MET A 102 -2.62 -5.96 14.12
CA MET A 102 -3.25 -5.33 15.28
C MET A 102 -4.05 -4.08 14.89
N ALA A 103 -3.50 -3.22 14.03
CA ALA A 103 -4.22 -2.04 13.54
C ALA A 103 -5.52 -2.41 12.80
N THR A 104 -5.49 -3.46 11.97
CA THR A 104 -6.69 -3.99 11.32
C THR A 104 -7.71 -4.52 12.33
N VAL A 105 -7.26 -5.27 13.34
CA VAL A 105 -8.13 -5.78 14.40
C VAL A 105 -8.79 -4.63 15.18
N ASP A 106 -8.03 -3.60 15.53
CA ASP A 106 -8.56 -2.42 16.23
C ASP A 106 -9.60 -1.66 15.38
N ALA A 107 -9.36 -1.54 14.06
CA ALA A 107 -10.31 -0.97 13.12
C ALA A 107 -11.60 -1.81 13.03
N MET A 108 -11.48 -3.13 12.94
CA MET A 108 -12.62 -4.06 12.95
C MET A 108 -13.42 -3.99 14.25
N GLN A 109 -12.75 -3.90 15.40
CA GLN A 109 -13.42 -3.72 16.69
C GLN A 109 -14.21 -2.42 16.76
N THR A 110 -13.64 -1.34 16.22
CA THR A 110 -14.29 -0.03 16.13
C THR A 110 -15.52 -0.08 15.22
N ALA A 111 -15.37 -0.66 14.02
CA ALA A 111 -16.48 -0.86 13.09
C ALA A 111 -17.60 -1.72 13.71
N ASN A 112 -17.27 -2.81 14.38
CA ASN A 112 -18.26 -3.67 15.04
C ASN A 112 -19.01 -2.94 16.18
N LYS A 113 -18.33 -2.08 16.95
CA LYS A 113 -19.00 -1.23 17.95
C LYS A 113 -20.00 -0.27 17.31
N GLU A 114 -19.64 0.37 16.19
CA GLU A 114 -20.54 1.27 15.48
C GLU A 114 -21.71 0.53 14.84
N MET A 115 -21.46 -0.63 14.20
CA MET A 115 -22.53 -1.50 13.69
C MET A 115 -23.53 -1.88 14.78
N LYS A 116 -23.05 -2.30 15.97
CA LYS A 116 -23.93 -2.59 17.12
C LYS A 116 -24.72 -1.38 17.60
N ARG A 117 -24.14 -0.17 17.52
CA ARG A 117 -24.83 1.08 17.88
C ARG A 117 -25.93 1.40 16.87
N GLN A 118 -25.64 1.30 15.58
CA GLN A 118 -26.63 1.52 14.52
C GLN A 118 -27.75 0.49 14.58
N TYR A 119 -27.43 -0.80 14.78
CA TYR A 119 -28.44 -1.86 14.87
C TYR A 119 -29.41 -1.67 16.04
N LYS A 120 -28.97 -1.09 17.17
CA LYS A 120 -29.86 -0.73 18.29
C LYS A 120 -30.84 0.39 17.94
N ASN A 121 -30.51 1.23 16.97
CA ASN A 121 -31.37 2.32 16.50
C ASN A 121 -32.31 1.89 15.37
N VAL A 122 -32.13 0.69 14.81
CA VAL A 122 -33.07 0.07 13.89
C VAL A 122 -34.22 -0.50 14.72
N ASN A 123 -35.38 0.15 14.66
CA ASN A 123 -36.59 -0.33 15.30
C ASN A 123 -37.29 -1.29 14.32
N LEU A 124 -37.18 -2.59 14.56
CA LEU A 124 -37.80 -3.63 13.72
C LEU A 124 -39.31 -3.45 13.63
N ASP A 125 -39.98 -3.05 14.70
CA ASP A 125 -41.42 -2.79 14.71
C ASP A 125 -41.82 -1.68 13.72
N LYS A 126 -40.93 -0.69 13.50
CA LYS A 126 -41.14 0.37 12.50
C LYS A 126 -40.87 -0.10 11.07
N ILE A 127 -40.01 -1.10 10.89
CA ILE A 127 -39.75 -1.69 9.58
C ILE A 127 -40.94 -2.56 9.19
N ASP A 128 -41.44 -3.38 10.11
CA ASP A 128 -42.65 -4.20 9.89
C ASP A 128 -43.84 -3.28 9.59
N SER A 129 -44.04 -2.20 10.34
CA SER A 129 -45.13 -1.24 10.04
C SER A 129 -44.96 -0.52 8.69
N LEU A 130 -43.73 -0.22 8.29
CA LEU A 130 -43.44 0.36 6.97
C LEU A 130 -43.66 -0.65 5.84
N GLN A 131 -43.39 -1.93 6.09
CA GLN A 131 -43.60 -3.00 5.14
C GLN A 131 -45.11 -3.25 4.96
N ASP A 132 -45.87 -3.28 6.06
CA ASP A 132 -47.33 -3.34 6.05
C ASP A 132 -47.93 -2.12 5.33
N GLU A 133 -47.48 -0.90 5.63
CA GLU A 133 -47.92 0.32 4.92
C GLU A 133 -47.56 0.31 3.43
N MET A 134 -46.39 -0.24 3.06
CA MET A 134 -46.03 -0.41 1.65
C MET A 134 -46.89 -1.44 0.94
N GLU A 135 -47.23 -2.54 1.61
CA GLU A 135 -48.13 -3.57 1.08
C GLU A 135 -49.54 -3.00 0.88
N ASP A 136 -50.03 -2.23 1.84
CA ASP A 136 -51.30 -1.50 1.74
C ASP A 136 -51.29 -0.44 0.62
N LEU A 137 -50.18 0.29 0.45
CA LEU A 137 -50.03 1.27 -0.62
C LEU A 137 -49.91 0.62 -2.00
N LEU A 138 -49.24 -0.52 -2.13
CA LEU A 138 -49.18 -1.29 -3.38
C LEU A 138 -50.52 -1.92 -3.70
N ALA A 139 -51.26 -2.41 -2.69
CA ALA A 139 -52.61 -2.91 -2.84
C ALA A 139 -53.57 -1.78 -3.28
N GLN A 140 -53.48 -0.60 -2.67
CA GLN A 140 -54.23 0.59 -3.11
C GLN A 140 -53.80 1.06 -4.49
N ALA A 141 -52.51 1.03 -4.84
CA ALA A 141 -52.05 1.39 -6.18
C ALA A 141 -52.60 0.41 -7.22
N GLY A 142 -52.64 -0.90 -6.91
CA GLY A 142 -53.28 -1.92 -7.74
C GLY A 142 -54.80 -1.71 -7.85
N GLU A 143 -55.48 -1.40 -6.74
CA GLU A 143 -56.91 -1.11 -6.71
C GLU A 143 -57.24 0.19 -7.45
N VAL A 144 -56.39 1.21 -7.37
CA VAL A 144 -56.45 2.47 -8.14
C VAL A 144 -56.21 2.20 -9.61
N GLN A 145 -55.27 1.32 -9.96
CA GLN A 145 -55.00 0.94 -11.35
C GLN A 145 -56.13 0.05 -11.92
N GLU A 146 -56.86 -0.69 -11.08
CA GLU A 146 -58.05 -1.47 -11.44
C GLU A 146 -59.32 -0.60 -11.50
N THR A 147 -59.46 0.40 -10.63
CA THR A 147 -60.60 1.36 -10.63
C THR A 147 -60.43 2.47 -11.68
N LEU A 148 -59.22 2.96 -11.92
CA LEU A 148 -58.88 3.79 -13.09
C LEU A 148 -58.77 2.93 -14.36
N GLY A 149 -58.65 1.62 -14.23
CA GLY A 149 -58.53 0.63 -15.32
C GLY A 149 -59.85 0.30 -16.04
N ARG A 150 -60.96 0.98 -15.75
CA ARG A 150 -62.04 1.07 -16.74
C ARG A 150 -61.73 2.21 -17.70
N SER A 151 -61.04 1.85 -18.77
CA SER A 151 -60.66 2.68 -19.92
C SER A 151 -59.35 3.45 -19.74
N TYR A 152 -58.25 2.81 -20.11
CA TYR A 152 -57.57 3.24 -21.33
C TYR A 152 -57.24 2.00 -22.14
N ASN A 153 -58.05 1.80 -23.20
CA ASN A 153 -57.57 1.16 -24.42
C ASN A 153 -56.24 1.84 -24.75
N LEU A 154 -55.11 1.14 -24.63
CA LEU A 154 -54.13 1.33 -25.68
C LEU A 154 -54.84 0.86 -26.95
N PRO A 155 -54.96 1.69 -28.00
CA PRO A 155 -55.23 1.14 -29.32
C PRO A 155 -54.19 0.05 -29.53
N ASP A 156 -54.60 -1.15 -29.95
CA ASP A 156 -53.66 -2.19 -30.38
C ASP A 156 -52.81 -1.74 -31.59
N ASP A 157 -53.03 -0.51 -32.08
CA ASP A 157 -52.43 0.12 -33.25
C ASP A 157 -51.40 1.19 -32.87
N VAL A 158 -50.66 1.02 -31.77
CA VAL A 158 -49.41 1.80 -31.61
C VAL A 158 -48.37 1.15 -32.52
N ASP A 159 -48.15 1.76 -33.69
CA ASP A 159 -47.23 1.26 -34.70
C ASP A 159 -45.78 1.46 -34.21
N GLU A 160 -45.07 0.37 -33.95
CA GLU A 160 -43.68 0.41 -33.45
C GLU A 160 -42.75 1.17 -34.40
N ASP A 161 -43.08 1.20 -35.70
CA ASP A 161 -42.33 1.89 -36.74
C ASP A 161 -42.41 3.43 -36.59
N ASP A 162 -43.54 3.98 -36.11
CA ASP A 162 -43.72 5.43 -35.91
C ASP A 162 -42.97 5.90 -34.65
N LEU A 163 -42.93 5.05 -33.62
CA LEU A 163 -42.15 5.26 -32.39
C LEU A 163 -40.64 5.18 -32.64
N GLU A 164 -40.19 4.27 -33.49
CA GLU A 164 -38.78 4.15 -33.85
C GLU A 164 -38.34 5.34 -34.72
N ALA A 165 -39.22 5.84 -35.60
CA ALA A 165 -38.98 7.07 -36.37
C ALA A 165 -38.93 8.33 -35.49
N GLU A 166 -39.79 8.46 -34.47
CA GLU A 166 -39.70 9.54 -33.49
C GLU A 166 -38.44 9.43 -32.61
N LEU A 167 -38.03 8.21 -32.25
CA LEU A 167 -36.82 7.97 -31.45
C LEU A 167 -35.55 8.32 -32.24
N ASP A 168 -35.48 7.94 -33.51
CA ASP A 168 -34.39 8.32 -34.40
C ASP A 168 -34.36 9.83 -34.65
N ALA A 169 -35.52 10.47 -34.83
CA ALA A 169 -35.60 11.93 -34.93
C ALA A 169 -35.09 12.64 -33.67
N LEU A 170 -35.36 12.09 -32.47
CA LEU A 170 -34.83 12.60 -31.20
C LEU A 170 -33.31 12.35 -31.06
N GLY A 171 -32.81 11.23 -31.58
CA GLY A 171 -31.39 10.90 -31.64
C GLY A 171 -30.61 11.82 -32.59
N ASP A 172 -31.22 12.18 -33.72
CA ASP A 172 -30.68 13.15 -34.67
C ASP A 172 -30.78 14.60 -34.16
N GLU A 173 -31.80 14.93 -33.36
CA GLU A 173 -31.89 16.22 -32.65
C GLU A 173 -30.80 16.36 -31.55
N LEU A 174 -30.31 15.23 -31.00
CA LEU A 174 -29.17 15.21 -30.07
C LEU A 174 -27.79 15.20 -30.76
N ASN A 175 -27.72 14.87 -32.05
CA ASN A 175 -26.46 14.68 -32.79
C ASN A 175 -26.11 15.80 -33.78
N PHE A 176 -26.90 16.88 -33.83
CA PHE A 176 -26.64 18.05 -34.69
C PHE A 176 -26.29 19.35 -33.95
N GLU A 177 -25.84 19.26 -32.70
CA GLU A 177 -25.04 20.32 -32.07
C GLU A 177 -23.79 19.67 -31.44
N ASP A 178 -22.83 19.36 -32.30
CA ASP A 178 -21.42 19.24 -31.94
C ASP A 178 -20.91 20.64 -31.58
N GLU A 179 -21.47 21.28 -30.56
CA GLU A 179 -21.01 22.52 -29.95
C GLU A 179 -21.78 22.78 -28.65
N GLU A 180 -21.03 22.97 -27.57
CA GLU A 180 -21.49 23.41 -26.25
C GLU A 180 -22.12 22.36 -25.32
N ILE A 181 -21.23 21.58 -24.69
CA ILE A 181 -21.43 21.11 -23.30
C ILE A 181 -22.15 22.24 -22.52
N PRO A 182 -23.31 21.99 -21.91
CA PRO A 182 -24.18 23.05 -21.41
C PRO A 182 -23.44 23.99 -20.45
N SER A 183 -23.64 25.31 -20.56
CA SER A 183 -22.80 26.34 -19.93
C SER A 183 -22.64 26.28 -18.38
N TYR A 184 -23.37 25.42 -17.66
CA TYR A 184 -22.98 25.06 -16.28
C TYR A 184 -21.69 24.21 -16.20
N LEU A 185 -21.18 23.75 -17.33
CA LEU A 185 -19.91 23.07 -17.59
C LEU A 185 -19.00 23.87 -18.55
N GLN A 186 -19.34 25.12 -18.90
CA GLN A 186 -18.46 26.04 -19.65
C GLN A 186 -18.47 27.45 -19.01
N GLU A 187 -17.32 27.93 -18.52
CA GLU A 187 -17.19 29.19 -17.78
C GLU A 187 -17.43 30.44 -18.67
N ASP A 188 -18.56 31.13 -18.48
CA ASP A 188 -18.94 32.36 -19.20
C ASP A 188 -18.20 33.63 -18.73
N PRO A 189 -17.91 34.56 -19.66
CA PRO A 189 -18.07 35.98 -19.36
C PRO A 189 -18.82 36.75 -20.47
N ALA A 190 -20.08 37.04 -20.18
CA ALA A 190 -20.86 38.27 -20.40
C ALA A 190 -20.47 39.29 -21.52
N ASP A 191 -21.49 39.53 -22.35
CA ASP A 191 -22.04 40.79 -22.88
C ASP A 191 -21.35 41.58 -24.02
N LEU A 192 -21.99 41.44 -25.19
CA LEU A 192 -22.19 42.33 -26.36
C LEU A 192 -21.84 43.84 -26.15
N PRO A 193 -21.41 44.61 -27.19
CA PRO A 193 -22.20 44.79 -28.42
C PRO A 193 -21.43 45.00 -29.75
N LYS A 194 -22.27 45.09 -30.79
CA LYS A 194 -22.08 44.84 -32.22
C LYS A 194 -21.24 45.85 -33.03
N ALA A 195 -20.48 45.24 -33.95
CA ALA A 195 -20.36 45.50 -35.39
C ALA A 195 -20.46 46.92 -35.98
N SER A 196 -19.47 47.23 -36.81
CA SER A 196 -19.66 47.82 -38.15
C SER A 196 -18.56 47.23 -39.06
N GLU A 197 -18.89 46.37 -40.03
CA GLU A 197 -19.16 46.72 -41.46
C GLU A 197 -17.97 47.47 -42.09
N THR A 198 -17.35 47.05 -43.20
CA THR A 198 -17.91 46.59 -44.49
C THR A 198 -16.83 45.91 -45.35
N ASP A 199 -17.24 44.97 -46.21
CA ASP A 199 -16.53 44.63 -47.48
C ASP A 199 -16.87 45.70 -48.56
N PRO A 200 -16.17 45.78 -49.69
CA PRO A 200 -16.76 46.21 -50.95
C PRO A 200 -17.28 45.05 -51.82
#